data_AF-A1R4W5-F1
#
_entry.id   AF-A1R4W5-F1
#
_cell.length_a   1.000
_cell.length_b   1.000
_cell.length_c   1.000
_cell.angle_alpha   90.00
_cell.angle_beta   90.00
_cell.angle_gamma   90.00
#
_symmetry.space_group_name_H-M   'P 1'
#
loop_
_entity.id
_entity.type
_entity.pdbx_description
1 polymer ?
#
loop_
_entity_poly.entity_id
_entity_poly.type
_entity_poly.pdbx_seq_one_letter_code
_entity_poly.pdbx_strand_id
1 'polypeptide(L)'
;MFLTFTSASLLSLALVGNATQFSDAFRAFALTILSIDVMVGLLTQVRVLNVGMEDLMYVIAMNRLRAAYVELDPGMARYLMAAHHDDLAGSDQTYYFLGPRSSLGQLAGSSMIFMMTANSALLALWSGSALLALGLPMAVFVSIAVFVALAFFTVSMLVGKRAYDQAYKNNPPISPTPRQS
;
A
#
# COMPACT_ATOMS: atom_id res chain seq x y z
N MET A 1 7.11 8.64 8.08
CA MET A 1 8.42 8.98 7.50
C MET A 1 8.28 9.52 6.07
N PHE A 2 7.77 8.72 5.12
CA PHE A 2 7.58 9.18 3.74
C PHE A 2 6.75 10.46 3.61
N LEU A 3 5.54 10.48 4.15
CA LEU A 3 4.64 11.64 4.05
C LEU A 3 5.26 12.92 4.63
N THR A 4 5.97 12.80 5.75
CA THR A 4 6.67 13.94 6.37
C THR A 4 7.78 14.46 5.45
N PHE A 5 8.54 13.56 4.83
CA PHE A 5 9.58 13.91 3.86
C PHE A 5 8.98 14.59 2.63
N THR A 6 7.94 14.00 2.04
CA THR A 6 7.22 14.57 0.88
C THR A 6 6.55 15.92 1.22
N SER A 7 5.99 16.07 2.42
CA SER A 7 5.42 17.36 2.83
C SER A 7 6.51 18.43 2.98
N ALA A 8 7.66 18.08 3.56
CA ALA A 8 8.79 19.00 3.69
C ALA A 8 9.41 19.35 2.34
N SER A 9 9.53 18.39 1.42
CA SER A 9 10.03 18.61 0.07
C SER A 9 9.11 19.52 -0.73
N LEU A 10 7.79 19.26 -0.72
CA LEU A 10 6.79 20.10 -1.39
C LEU A 10 6.74 21.52 -0.80
N LEU A 11 6.87 21.65 0.52
CA LEU A 11 6.99 22.96 1.18
C LEU A 11 8.24 23.71 0.70
N SER A 12 9.39 23.03 0.66
CA SER A 12 10.64 23.61 0.15
C SER A 12 10.49 24.06 -1.31
N LEU A 13 9.87 23.24 -2.16
CA LEU A 13 9.59 23.59 -3.55
C LEU A 13 8.68 24.81 -3.68
N ALA A 14 7.64 24.92 -2.84
CA ALA A 14 6.75 26.07 -2.86
C ALA A 14 7.48 27.38 -2.49
N LEU A 15 8.34 27.33 -1.46
CA LEU A 15 9.13 28.49 -1.01
C LEU A 15 10.13 28.93 -2.09
N VAL A 16 10.87 27.97 -2.67
CA VAL A 16 11.86 28.27 -3.72
C VAL A 16 11.16 28.74 -4.99
N GLY A 17 10.02 28.14 -5.36
CA GLY A 17 9.22 28.55 -6.53
C GLY A 17 8.74 29.99 -6.41
N ASN A 18 8.26 30.39 -5.23
CA ASN A 18 7.84 31.77 -4.96
C ASN A 18 9.01 32.76 -5.02
N ALA A 19 10.18 32.39 -4.48
CA ALA A 19 11.37 33.24 -4.50
C ALA A 19 11.98 33.41 -5.91
N THR A 20 11.89 32.38 -6.75
CA THR A 20 12.54 32.33 -8.07
C THR A 20 11.62 32.64 -9.25
N GLN A 21 10.36 33.03 -8.99
CA GLN A 21 9.34 33.32 -10.01
C GLN A 21 9.20 32.21 -11.06
N PHE A 22 9.34 30.94 -10.64
CA PHE A 22 9.22 29.77 -11.51
C PHE A 22 10.16 29.76 -12.73
N SER A 23 11.37 30.31 -12.58
CA SER A 23 12.42 30.29 -13.61
C SER A 23 12.81 28.88 -14.08
N ASP A 24 13.54 28.77 -15.19
CA ASP A 24 14.01 27.48 -15.70
C ASP A 24 14.93 26.75 -14.72
N ALA A 25 15.73 27.50 -13.93
CA ALA A 25 16.56 26.94 -12.86
C ALA A 25 15.71 26.27 -11.76
N PHE A 26 14.55 26.86 -11.43
CA PHE A 26 13.60 26.25 -10.50
C PHE A 26 13.03 24.94 -11.04
N ARG A 27 12.72 24.87 -12.34
CA ARG A 27 12.19 23.63 -12.95
C ARG A 27 13.18 22.47 -12.83
N ALA A 28 14.46 22.73 -13.09
CA ALA A 28 15.52 21.73 -12.93
C ALA A 28 15.67 21.28 -11.46
N PHE A 29 15.63 22.22 -10.52
CA PHE A 29 15.65 21.93 -9.09
C PHE A 29 14.44 21.10 -8.64
N ALA A 30 13.23 21.49 -9.07
CA ALA A 30 12.00 20.80 -8.75
C ALA A 30 11.98 19.37 -9.29
N LEU A 31 12.42 19.16 -10.54
CA LEU A 31 12.56 17.83 -11.12
C LEU A 31 13.55 16.96 -10.33
N THR A 32 14.64 17.54 -9.85
CA THR A 32 15.63 16.81 -9.04
C THR A 32 15.02 16.31 -7.73
N ILE A 33 14.34 17.18 -6.99
CA ILE A 33 13.68 16.81 -5.73
C ILE A 33 12.55 15.81 -5.97
N LEU A 34 11.70 16.03 -6.97
CA LEU A 34 10.62 15.11 -7.33
C LEU A 34 11.17 13.72 -7.71
N SER A 35 12.32 13.65 -8.38
CA SER A 35 12.97 12.37 -8.70
C SER A 35 13.37 11.61 -7.43
N ILE A 36 13.91 12.32 -6.44
CA ILE A 36 14.28 11.75 -5.14
C ILE A 36 13.01 11.29 -4.39
N ASP A 37 11.95 12.11 -4.37
CA ASP A 37 10.68 11.77 -3.73
C ASP A 37 10.05 10.52 -4.34
N VAL A 38 10.05 10.40 -5.67
CA VAL A 38 9.56 9.20 -6.36
C VAL A 38 10.39 7.97 -5.96
N MET A 39 11.72 8.08 -5.94
CA MET A 39 12.58 6.97 -5.53
C MET A 39 12.30 6.52 -4.09
N VAL A 40 12.21 7.46 -3.15
CA VAL A 40 11.88 7.17 -1.75
C VAL A 40 10.47 6.59 -1.64
N GLY A 41 9.51 7.11 -2.41
CA GLY A 41 8.15 6.60 -2.48
C GLY A 41 8.09 5.14 -2.90
N LEU A 42 8.83 4.76 -3.95
CA LEU A 42 8.93 3.38 -4.42
C LEU A 42 9.56 2.46 -3.35
N LEU A 43 10.65 2.87 -2.71
CA LEU A 43 11.30 2.08 -1.66
C LEU A 43 10.39 1.88 -0.45
N THR A 44 9.67 2.92 -0.04
CA THR A 44 8.74 2.84 1.08
C THR A 44 7.56 1.94 0.77
N GLN A 45 7.08 1.93 -0.48
CA GLN A 45 6.02 1.04 -0.92
C GLN A 45 6.44 -0.44 -0.89
N VAL A 46 7.64 -0.78 -1.34
CA VAL A 46 8.19 -2.14 -1.22
C VAL A 46 8.27 -2.56 0.25
N ARG A 47 8.75 -1.67 1.12
CA ARG A 47 8.82 -1.95 2.57
C ARG A 47 7.45 -2.21 3.17
N VAL A 48 6.43 -1.41 2.82
CA VAL A 48 5.06 -1.59 3.32
C VAL A 48 4.48 -2.94 2.87
N LEU A 49 4.76 -3.36 1.63
CA LEU A 49 4.35 -4.67 1.14
C LEU A 49 5.03 -5.81 1.90
N ASN A 50 6.34 -5.73 2.12
CA ASN A 50 7.09 -6.75 2.87
C ASN A 50 6.61 -6.87 4.31
N VAL A 51 6.44 -5.75 5.01
CA VAL A 51 5.92 -5.73 6.39
C VAL A 51 4.50 -6.31 6.44
N GLY A 52 3.63 -5.96 5.49
CA GLY A 52 2.28 -6.55 5.44
C GLY A 52 2.29 -8.06 5.23
N MET A 53 3.26 -8.58 4.48
CA MET A 53 3.45 -10.02 4.30
C MET A 53 4.02 -10.71 5.56
N GLU A 54 4.95 -10.07 6.26
CA GLU A 54 5.45 -10.55 7.55
C GLU A 54 4.33 -10.60 8.61
N ASP A 55 3.50 -9.56 8.67
CA ASP A 55 2.33 -9.52 9.55
C ASP A 55 1.38 -10.69 9.26
N LEU A 56 1.10 -10.95 7.98
CA LEU A 56 0.25 -12.06 7.56
C LEU A 56 0.85 -13.42 7.96
N MET A 57 2.15 -13.58 7.76
CA MET A 57 2.88 -14.80 8.15
C MET A 57 2.73 -15.06 9.65
N TYR A 58 2.91 -14.04 10.50
CA TYR A 58 2.75 -14.18 11.94
C TYR A 58 1.29 -14.46 12.35
N VAL A 59 0.32 -13.83 11.70
CA VAL A 59 -1.10 -14.09 11.94
C VAL A 59 -1.45 -15.56 11.64
N ILE A 60 -1.03 -16.07 10.49
CA ILE A 60 -1.27 -17.48 10.11
C ILE A 60 -0.59 -18.43 11.12
N ALA A 61 0.67 -18.17 11.48
CA ALA A 61 1.38 -18.99 12.45
C ALA A 61 0.71 -18.99 13.84
N MET A 62 0.24 -17.84 14.32
CA MET A 62 -0.50 -17.72 15.58
C MET A 62 -1.85 -18.44 15.51
N ASN A 63 -2.58 -18.32 14.40
CA ASN A 63 -3.85 -19.03 14.22
C ASN A 63 -3.64 -20.55 14.29
N ARG A 64 -2.58 -21.09 13.67
CA ARG A 64 -2.22 -22.52 13.74
C ARG A 64 -1.93 -22.99 15.17
N LEU A 65 -1.20 -22.19 15.95
CA LEU A 65 -0.96 -22.50 17.37
C LEU A 65 -2.28 -22.50 18.16
N ARG A 66 -3.17 -21.53 17.89
CA ARG A 66 -4.50 -21.50 18.52
C ARG A 66 -5.36 -22.71 18.15
N ALA A 67 -5.32 -23.17 16.89
CA ALA A 67 -5.96 -24.43 16.51
C ALA A 67 -5.46 -25.59 17.38
N ALA A 68 -4.14 -25.76 17.49
CA ALA A 68 -3.54 -26.82 18.29
C ALA A 68 -3.94 -26.75 19.78
N TYR A 69 -4.04 -25.55 20.35
CA TYR A 69 -4.53 -25.38 21.74
C TYR A 69 -6.01 -25.75 21.90
N VAL A 70 -6.85 -25.40 20.92
CA VAL A 70 -8.27 -25.73 20.94
C VAL A 70 -8.48 -27.25 20.74
N GLU A 71 -7.62 -27.91 19.96
CA GLU A 71 -7.63 -29.37 19.83
C GLU A 71 -7.29 -30.08 21.15
N LEU A 72 -6.40 -29.50 21.96
CA LEU A 72 -6.04 -30.02 23.28
C LEU A 72 -7.14 -29.79 24.33
N ASP A 73 -7.74 -28.59 24.36
CA ASP A 73 -8.86 -28.26 25.23
C ASP A 73 -9.91 -27.43 24.47
N PRO A 74 -11.02 -28.06 24.02
CA PRO A 74 -12.10 -27.38 23.33
C PRO A 74 -12.75 -26.26 24.16
N GLY A 75 -12.64 -26.31 25.49
CA GLY A 75 -13.16 -25.28 26.40
C GLY A 75 -12.48 -23.92 26.26
N MET A 76 -11.30 -23.87 25.63
CA MET A 76 -10.53 -22.64 25.42
C MET A 76 -11.07 -21.77 24.28
N ALA A 77 -11.78 -22.36 23.32
CA ALA A 77 -12.28 -21.65 22.14
C ALA A 77 -13.15 -20.43 22.49
N ARG A 78 -13.94 -20.52 23.57
CA ARG A 78 -14.83 -19.44 24.03
C ARG A 78 -14.11 -18.20 24.55
N TYR A 79 -12.82 -18.32 24.89
CA TYR A 79 -12.01 -17.21 25.40
C TYR A 79 -11.18 -16.53 24.30
N LEU A 80 -11.09 -17.14 23.12
CA LEU A 80 -10.36 -16.57 21.99
C LEU A 80 -11.24 -15.54 21.27
N MET A 81 -10.84 -14.27 21.35
CA MET A 81 -11.45 -13.21 20.51
C MET A 81 -10.94 -13.26 19.06
N ALA A 82 -9.71 -13.72 18.87
CA ALA A 82 -9.10 -13.95 17.55
C ALA A 82 -9.46 -15.33 17.02
N ALA A 83 -9.39 -15.51 15.70
CA ALA A 83 -9.66 -16.82 15.10
C ALA A 83 -8.60 -17.85 15.47
N HIS A 84 -9.00 -19.12 15.44
CA HIS A 84 -8.11 -20.27 15.58
C HIS A 84 -7.93 -21.03 14.25
N HIS A 85 -8.57 -20.59 13.16
CA HIS A 85 -8.42 -21.19 11.84
C HIS A 85 -7.37 -20.44 11.00
N ASP A 86 -6.59 -21.16 10.22
CA ASP A 86 -5.45 -20.63 9.46
C ASP A 86 -5.78 -20.29 8.00
N ASP A 87 -7.07 -20.20 7.70
CA ASP A 87 -7.60 -19.81 6.41
C ASP A 87 -7.83 -18.29 6.30
N LEU A 88 -8.23 -17.85 5.10
CA LEU A 88 -8.43 -16.44 4.81
C LEU A 88 -9.44 -15.79 5.78
N ALA A 89 -10.55 -16.49 6.06
CA ALA A 89 -11.58 -16.03 6.99
C ALA A 89 -11.06 -15.93 8.43
N GLY A 90 -10.25 -16.89 8.88
CA GLY A 90 -9.60 -16.83 10.18
C GLY A 90 -8.57 -15.70 10.29
N SER A 91 -7.78 -15.46 9.23
CA SER A 91 -6.86 -14.32 9.21
C SER A 91 -7.62 -12.98 9.34
N ASP A 92 -8.75 -12.87 8.64
CA ASP A 92 -9.58 -11.67 8.60
C ASP A 92 -10.18 -11.33 9.96
N GLN A 93 -10.67 -12.35 10.68
CA GLN A 93 -11.17 -12.21 12.05
C GLN A 93 -10.04 -11.89 13.04
N THR A 94 -8.84 -12.46 12.86
CA THR A 94 -7.68 -12.12 13.71
C THR A 94 -7.24 -10.65 13.51
N TYR A 95 -7.33 -10.11 12.29
CA TYR A 95 -7.04 -8.71 12.01
C TYR A 95 -8.10 -7.75 12.57
N TYR A 96 -9.37 -8.15 12.58
CA TYR A 96 -10.45 -7.33 13.13
C TYR A 96 -11.54 -8.20 13.76
N PHE A 97 -11.52 -8.30 15.09
CA PHE A 97 -12.40 -9.15 15.87
C PHE A 97 -13.72 -8.47 16.30
N LEU A 98 -13.84 -7.14 16.14
CA LEU A 98 -14.97 -6.34 16.63
C LEU A 98 -16.14 -6.21 15.63
N GLY A 99 -16.04 -6.78 14.43
CA GLY A 99 -17.12 -6.76 13.45
C GLY A 99 -16.75 -7.38 12.10
N PRO A 100 -17.72 -7.61 11.21
CA PRO A 100 -17.45 -8.12 9.87
C PRO A 100 -16.65 -7.11 9.04
N ARG A 101 -15.71 -7.60 8.24
CA ARG A 101 -14.87 -6.85 7.28
C ARG A 101 -15.67 -6.26 6.09
N SER A 102 -16.83 -5.65 6.31
CA SER A 102 -17.62 -5.00 5.27
C SER A 102 -17.55 -3.48 5.41
N SER A 103 -16.44 -2.89 4.98
CA SER A 103 -16.38 -1.45 4.79
C SER A 103 -15.36 -1.11 3.73
N LEU A 104 -15.83 -0.69 2.56
CA LEU A 104 -15.03 0.00 1.55
C LEU A 104 -14.21 1.16 2.16
N GLY A 105 -14.66 1.75 3.27
CA GLY A 105 -13.93 2.75 4.04
C GLY A 105 -12.67 2.22 4.75
N GLN A 106 -12.64 0.93 5.12
CA GLN A 106 -11.48 0.31 5.77
C GLN A 106 -10.44 -0.16 4.73
N LEU A 107 -10.88 -0.57 3.53
CA LEU A 107 -9.99 -0.77 2.38
C LEU A 107 -9.38 0.55 1.91
N ALA A 108 -10.19 1.61 1.76
CA ALA A 108 -9.71 2.96 1.45
C ALA A 108 -8.80 3.55 2.55
N GLY A 109 -9.01 3.15 3.81
CA GLY A 109 -8.19 3.52 4.96
C GLY A 109 -6.95 2.63 5.19
N SER A 110 -6.73 1.60 4.38
CA SER A 110 -5.53 0.78 4.49
C SER A 110 -4.30 1.63 4.14
N SER A 111 -3.28 1.56 4.99
CA SER A 111 -2.01 2.27 4.78
C SER A 111 -1.41 1.98 3.41
N MET A 112 -1.69 0.80 2.83
CA MET A 112 -1.24 0.41 1.49
C MET A 112 -1.90 1.23 0.38
N ILE A 113 -3.23 1.43 0.40
CA ILE A 113 -3.94 2.20 -0.61
C ILE A 113 -3.58 3.68 -0.52
N PHE A 114 -3.46 4.21 0.70
CA PHE A 114 -3.03 5.58 0.93
C PHE A 114 -1.62 5.83 0.34
N MET A 115 -0.67 4.94 0.63
CA MET A 115 0.70 5.03 0.10
C MET A 115 0.74 4.89 -1.43
N MET A 116 -0.01 3.94 -2.01
CA MET A 116 -0.12 3.82 -3.47
C MET A 116 -0.68 5.07 -4.12
N THR A 117 -1.72 5.67 -3.52
CA THR A 117 -2.34 6.89 -4.04
C THR A 117 -1.36 8.04 -4.01
N ALA A 118 -0.68 8.26 -2.87
CA ALA A 118 0.35 9.29 -2.74
C ALA A 118 1.48 9.12 -3.77
N ASN A 119 2.00 7.89 -3.92
CA ASN A 119 3.08 7.63 -4.87
C ASN A 119 2.63 7.77 -6.33
N SER A 120 1.38 7.37 -6.65
CA SER A 120 0.81 7.57 -7.99
C SER A 120 0.67 9.06 -8.35
N ALA A 121 0.28 9.89 -7.39
CA ALA A 121 0.19 11.33 -7.57
C ALA A 121 1.58 11.97 -7.76
N LEU A 122 2.58 11.52 -7.00
CA LEU A 122 3.96 11.98 -7.17
C LEU A 122 4.55 11.58 -8.53
N LEU A 123 4.28 10.36 -9.00
CA LEU A 123 4.67 9.91 -10.34
C LEU A 123 3.98 10.72 -11.43
N ALA A 124 2.70 11.07 -11.26
CA ALA A 124 1.99 11.97 -12.16
C ALA A 124 2.67 13.34 -12.22
N LEU A 125 2.99 13.91 -11.05
CA LEU A 125 3.61 15.23 -10.95
C LEU A 125 5.02 15.24 -11.56
N TRP A 126 5.82 14.21 -11.29
CA TRP A 126 7.16 14.06 -11.83
C TRP A 126 7.15 13.87 -13.36
N SER A 127 6.35 12.93 -13.87
CA SER A 127 6.25 12.67 -15.31
C SER A 127 5.67 13.86 -16.07
N GLY A 128 4.63 14.51 -15.54
CA GLY A 128 4.06 15.73 -16.11
C GLY A 128 5.06 16.88 -16.16
N SER A 129 5.83 17.09 -15.09
CA SER A 129 6.87 18.12 -15.03
C SER A 129 8.01 17.84 -16.01
N ALA A 130 8.40 16.58 -16.16
CA ALA A 130 9.46 16.18 -17.10
C ALA A 130 9.03 16.39 -18.56
N LEU A 131 7.80 16.00 -18.89
CA LEU A 131 7.22 16.18 -20.22
C LEU A 131 6.95 17.65 -20.57
N LEU A 132 6.59 18.46 -19.57
CA LEU A 132 6.48 19.91 -19.71
C LEU A 132 7.85 20.54 -20.03
N ALA A 133 8.92 20.06 -19.41
CA ALA A 133 10.28 20.53 -19.70
C ALA A 133 10.75 20.18 -21.12
N LEU A 134 10.17 19.14 -21.73
CA LEU A 134 10.41 18.77 -23.14
C LEU A 134 9.59 19.61 -24.14
N GLY A 135 8.78 20.56 -23.66
CA GLY A 135 8.00 21.45 -24.52
C GLY A 135 6.78 20.80 -25.16
N LEU A 136 6.29 19.68 -24.61
CA LEU A 136 5.11 18.99 -25.14
C LEU A 136 3.83 19.81 -24.93
N PRO A 137 2.86 19.71 -25.85
CA PRO A 137 1.56 20.36 -25.70
C PRO A 137 0.84 19.94 -24.42
N MET A 138 0.08 20.86 -23.82
CA MET A 138 -0.59 20.64 -22.54
C MET A 138 -1.44 19.39 -22.50
N ALA A 139 -2.24 19.16 -23.54
CA ALA A 139 -3.08 17.97 -23.63
C ALA A 139 -2.24 16.69 -23.56
N VAL A 140 -1.10 16.65 -24.26
CA VAL A 140 -0.26 15.44 -24.37
C VAL A 140 0.38 15.10 -23.04
N PHE A 141 1.06 16.06 -22.38
CA PHE A 141 1.76 15.74 -21.14
C PHE A 141 0.81 15.40 -19.99
N VAL A 142 -0.36 16.06 -19.92
CA VAL A 142 -1.37 15.77 -18.89
C VAL A 142 -1.94 14.36 -19.09
N SER A 143 -2.27 13.99 -20.33
CA SER A 143 -2.76 12.64 -20.63
C SER A 143 -1.74 11.57 -20.25
N ILE A 144 -0.46 11.77 -20.58
CA ILE A 144 0.59 10.82 -20.23
C ILE A 144 0.78 10.75 -18.70
N ALA A 145 0.80 11.89 -18.00
CA ALA A 145 0.95 11.93 -16.55
C ALA A 145 -0.17 11.17 -15.82
N VAL A 146 -1.42 11.38 -16.24
CA VAL A 146 -2.59 10.66 -15.72
C VAL A 146 -2.49 9.17 -16.04
N PHE A 147 -2.08 8.82 -17.26
CA PHE A 147 -1.88 7.43 -17.65
C PHE A 147 -0.82 6.74 -16.81
N VAL A 148 0.34 7.39 -16.58
CA VAL A 148 1.42 6.86 -15.73
C VAL A 148 0.92 6.63 -14.30
N ALA A 149 0.16 7.58 -13.73
CA ALA A 149 -0.40 7.45 -12.40
C ALA A 149 -1.35 6.25 -12.28
N LEU A 150 -2.29 6.12 -13.24
CA LEU A 150 -3.26 5.03 -13.28
C LEU A 150 -2.59 3.68 -13.54
N ALA A 151 -1.62 3.63 -14.46
CA ALA A 151 -0.85 2.43 -14.75
C ALA A 151 -0.07 1.97 -13.51
N PHE A 152 0.60 2.90 -12.82
CA PHE A 152 1.31 2.57 -11.60
C PHE A 152 0.38 2.06 -10.49
N PHE A 153 -0.75 2.76 -10.28
CA PHE A 153 -1.74 2.37 -9.29
C PHE A 153 -2.30 0.97 -9.59
N THR A 154 -2.73 0.73 -10.83
CA THR A 154 -3.30 -0.57 -11.21
C THR A 154 -2.27 -1.70 -11.12
N VAL A 155 -1.04 -1.50 -11.61
CA VAL A 155 0.04 -2.50 -11.52
C VAL A 155 0.35 -2.81 -10.06
N SER A 156 0.51 -1.80 -9.21
CA SER A 156 0.79 -2.04 -7.80
C SER A 156 -0.34 -2.78 -7.09
N MET A 157 -1.60 -2.46 -7.40
CA MET A 157 -2.75 -3.18 -6.84
C MET A 157 -2.73 -4.66 -7.23
N LEU A 158 -2.42 -4.94 -8.50
CA LEU A 158 -2.33 -6.29 -9.03
C LEU A 158 -1.15 -7.06 -8.42
N VAL A 159 0.00 -6.42 -8.24
CA VAL A 159 1.17 -7.02 -7.59
C VAL A 159 0.86 -7.37 -6.14
N GLY A 160 0.26 -6.44 -5.38
CA GLY A 160 -0.16 -6.69 -4.00
C GLY A 160 -1.15 -7.85 -3.90
N LYS A 161 -2.18 -7.86 -4.77
CA LYS A 161 -3.15 -8.96 -4.83
C LYS A 161 -2.49 -10.30 -5.18
N ARG A 162 -1.61 -10.33 -6.19
CA ARG A 162 -0.92 -11.56 -6.60
C ARG A 162 -0.02 -12.10 -5.48
N ALA A 163 0.70 -11.23 -4.78
CA ALA A 163 1.53 -11.64 -3.65
C ALA A 163 0.69 -12.28 -2.53
N TYR A 164 -0.46 -11.68 -2.22
CA TYR A 164 -1.40 -12.22 -1.25
C TYR A 164 -2.00 -13.57 -1.66
N ASP A 165 -2.48 -13.68 -2.91
CA ASP A 165 -3.03 -14.92 -3.46
C ASP A 165 -1.96 -16.03 -3.50
N GLN A 166 -0.71 -15.70 -3.83
CA GLN A 166 0.41 -16.65 -3.82
C GLN A 166 0.74 -17.14 -2.41
N ALA A 167 0.64 -16.28 -1.40
CA ALA A 167 0.92 -16.64 -0.02
C ALA A 167 0.01 -17.76 0.49
N TYR A 168 -1.29 -17.67 0.18
CA TYR A 168 -2.28 -18.70 0.51
C TYR A 168 -2.15 -19.97 -0.35
N LYS A 169 -1.76 -19.83 -1.63
CA LYS A 169 -1.49 -21.00 -2.48
C LYS A 169 -0.30 -21.80 -1.98
N ASN A 170 0.75 -21.13 -1.53
CA ASN A 170 1.97 -21.75 -1.04
C ASN A 170 1.84 -22.29 0.39
N ASN A 171 0.89 -21.77 1.17
CA ASN A 171 0.60 -22.21 2.53
C ASN A 171 -0.84 -22.71 2.63
N PRO A 172 -1.13 -23.96 2.20
CA PRO A 172 -2.47 -24.53 2.36
C PRO A 172 -2.87 -24.56 3.84
N PRO A 173 -4.13 -24.24 4.17
CA PRO A 173 -4.62 -24.23 5.55
C PRO A 173 -4.65 -25.64 6.14
N ILE A 174 -4.19 -25.77 7.38
CA ILE A 174 -4.17 -27.01 8.17
C ILE A 174 -5.50 -27.17 8.93
N SER A 175 -6.12 -26.07 9.38
CA SER A 175 -7.40 -26.05 10.09
C SER A 175 -8.33 -25.01 9.46
N PRO A 176 -9.00 -25.34 8.34
CA PRO A 176 -9.90 -24.41 7.67
C PRO A 176 -11.18 -24.17 8.47
N THR A 177 -11.79 -22.98 8.36
CA THR A 177 -13.12 -22.73 8.95
C THR A 177 -14.15 -23.70 8.35
N PRO A 178 -15.08 -24.24 9.16
CA PRO A 178 -16.20 -25.02 8.64
C PRO A 178 -17.01 -24.16 7.67
N ARG A 179 -17.25 -24.65 6.45
CA ARG A 179 -18.17 -24.00 5.52
C ARG A 179 -19.56 -24.01 6.16
N GLN A 180 -20.04 -22.84 6.56
CA GLN A 180 -21.43 -22.69 6.98
C GLN A 180 -22.31 -22.93 5.75
N SER A 181 -22.94 -24.11 5.69
CA SER A 181 -23.98 -24.47 4.72
C SER A 181 -25.33 -23.92 5.13
#